data_AF-A0A1H8DTD3-F1
#
_entry.id   AF-A0A1H8DTD3-F1
#
_cell.length_a   1.000
_cell.length_b   1.000
_cell.length_c   1.000
_cell.angle_alpha   90.00
_cell.angle_beta   90.00
_cell.angle_gamma   90.00
#
_symmetry.space_group_name_H-M   'P 1'
#
loop_
_entity.id
_entity.type
_entity.pdbx_description
1 polymer ?
#
loop_
_entity_poly.entity_id
_entity_poly.type
_entity_poly.pdbx_seq_one_letter_code
_entity_poly.pdbx_strand_id
1 'polypeptide(L)'
;MVTARCALWGGRLALTLSLLSASLHSSFVTADTPTVLSCAEVAEQQTPATTQAWLELALVAGHCYDFQARAVAIDALGVRTLALSHRIRDGVRQQVVQHLDGPSVSIERRSIAGYMARFTPEVNSGLKASEAWAQHVASYYDISLQEDARVAGRDAVQLRFSPRDQQRYYHAWWVDKETGLLLKHVMSDRQERVLETFQITQLHSPKLYDGGVADDVSAEQADHSWHAQWLPEGFVAQPQDPGQPVSNQRVYSDGLAAVSLFVNPIEQSVLKEGVHPLGVSTAAVALVSEGDQRWQLIAIGELPSDMLQRIVQSVRIEP
;
A
#
# COMPACT_ATOMS: atom_id res chain seq x y z
N MET A 1 8.05 -58.20 2.24
CA MET A 1 7.68 -59.21 3.26
C MET A 1 8.91 -59.53 4.11
N VAL A 2 8.77 -59.33 5.42
CA VAL A 2 9.34 -60.14 6.53
C VAL A 2 10.87 -60.38 6.49
N THR A 3 11.69 -59.51 7.08
CA THR A 3 12.23 -59.55 8.47
C THR A 3 13.01 -60.80 8.91
N ALA A 4 14.29 -60.57 9.23
CA ALA A 4 15.00 -60.97 10.47
C ALA A 4 15.35 -62.49 10.67
N ARG A 5 16.39 -62.93 11.38
CA ARG A 5 17.33 -62.38 12.38
C ARG A 5 18.40 -63.46 12.70
N CYS A 6 19.60 -63.08 13.15
CA CYS A 6 20.49 -63.86 14.04
C CYS A 6 21.46 -62.86 14.71
N ALA A 7 21.45 -62.64 16.03
CA ALA A 7 22.08 -63.43 17.11
C ALA A 7 23.63 -63.34 17.04
N LEU A 8 24.44 -63.09 18.06
CA LEU A 8 24.37 -63.02 19.53
C LEU A 8 25.74 -62.48 20.04
N TRP A 9 25.77 -61.89 21.25
CA TRP A 9 26.91 -61.76 22.22
C TRP A 9 28.25 -61.14 21.76
N GLY A 10 29.00 -60.37 22.54
CA GLY A 10 29.02 -60.01 23.95
C GLY A 10 30.44 -59.49 24.25
N GLY A 11 30.60 -58.43 25.06
CA GLY A 11 31.95 -57.94 25.40
C GLY A 11 31.93 -56.57 26.06
N ARG A 12 32.29 -56.54 27.34
CA ARG A 12 32.43 -55.35 28.18
C ARG A 12 33.61 -54.49 27.71
N LEU A 13 33.40 -53.18 27.57
CA LEU A 13 34.46 -52.17 27.70
C LEU A 13 33.82 -50.87 28.17
N ALA A 14 34.17 -50.50 29.40
CA ALA A 14 33.89 -49.19 29.96
C ALA A 14 34.79 -48.16 29.26
N LEU A 15 34.21 -47.12 28.69
CA LEU A 15 34.90 -45.90 28.32
C LEU A 15 33.92 -44.73 28.46
N THR A 16 34.34 -43.82 29.32
CA THR A 16 33.73 -42.55 29.70
C THR A 16 33.33 -41.73 28.46
N LEU A 17 32.04 -41.47 28.28
CA LEU A 17 31.56 -40.42 27.38
C LEU A 17 31.03 -39.25 28.21
N SER A 18 31.77 -38.15 28.13
CA SER A 18 31.35 -36.84 28.58
C SER A 18 30.06 -36.43 27.86
N LEU A 19 29.05 -36.07 28.65
CA LEU A 19 27.80 -35.47 28.20
C LEU A 19 28.10 -34.09 27.59
N LEU A 20 28.20 -34.01 26.27
CA LEU A 20 27.90 -32.79 25.53
C LEU A 20 26.42 -32.85 25.17
N SER A 21 25.60 -32.36 26.10
CA SER A 21 24.23 -31.97 25.81
C SER A 21 24.27 -30.86 24.76
N ALA A 22 24.17 -31.24 23.49
CA ALA A 22 23.82 -30.32 22.43
C ALA A 22 22.35 -29.93 22.65
N SER A 23 22.14 -28.91 23.47
CA SER A 23 20.88 -28.21 23.54
C SER A 23 20.60 -27.61 22.16
N LEU A 24 19.77 -28.30 21.38
CA LEU A 24 19.05 -27.76 20.24
C LEU A 24 18.18 -26.62 20.78
N HIS A 25 18.77 -25.43 20.88
CA HIS A 25 17.98 -24.22 21.02
C HIS A 25 17.33 -24.02 19.66
N SER A 26 16.04 -24.33 19.59
CA SER A 26 15.19 -23.72 18.59
C SER A 26 15.33 -22.22 18.78
N SER A 27 16.15 -21.58 17.94
CA SER A 27 16.12 -20.14 17.79
C SER A 27 14.76 -19.80 17.21
N PHE A 28 13.77 -19.65 18.08
CA PHE A 28 12.60 -18.87 17.73
C PHE A 28 13.13 -17.47 17.50
N VAL A 29 13.20 -17.07 16.24
CA VAL A 29 13.18 -15.65 15.89
C VAL A 29 11.87 -15.15 16.50
N THR A 30 11.96 -14.43 17.61
CA THR A 30 10.86 -13.63 18.10
C THR A 30 10.63 -12.59 17.02
N ALA A 31 9.65 -12.81 16.15
CA ALA A 31 9.01 -11.70 15.48
C ALA A 31 8.53 -10.79 16.60
N ASP A 32 9.06 -9.57 16.68
CA ASP A 32 8.46 -8.53 17.50
C ASP A 32 6.95 -8.57 17.24
N THR A 33 6.17 -8.67 18.31
CA THR A 33 4.72 -8.65 18.15
C THR A 33 4.41 -7.31 17.48
N PRO A 34 3.79 -7.29 16.28
CA PRO A 34 3.54 -6.04 15.58
C PRO A 34 2.80 -5.11 16.54
N THR A 35 3.22 -3.85 16.62
CA THR A 35 2.52 -2.85 17.41
C THR A 35 1.06 -2.86 16.98
N VAL A 36 0.15 -2.93 17.95
CA VAL A 36 -1.28 -3.06 17.70
C VAL A 36 -1.93 -1.70 17.94
N LEU A 37 -2.52 -1.14 16.89
CA LEU A 37 -3.36 0.05 16.98
C LEU A 37 -4.77 -0.37 17.40
N SER A 38 -5.27 0.18 18.51
CA SER A 38 -6.65 -0.02 18.91
C SER A 38 -7.56 0.90 18.11
N CYS A 39 -8.46 0.34 17.31
CA CYS A 39 -9.40 1.17 16.53
C CYS A 39 -10.35 1.97 17.44
N ALA A 40 -10.59 1.54 18.68
CA ALA A 40 -11.41 2.28 19.64
C ALA A 40 -10.86 3.69 19.94
N GLU A 41 -9.54 3.88 19.88
CA GLU A 41 -8.88 5.18 20.10
C GLU A 41 -9.32 6.23 19.08
N VAL A 42 -9.76 5.81 17.89
CA VAL A 42 -10.27 6.70 16.82
C VAL A 42 -11.55 7.41 17.23
N ALA A 43 -12.45 6.71 17.97
CA ALA A 43 -13.70 7.32 18.44
C ALA A 43 -13.49 8.27 19.62
N GLU A 44 -12.38 8.13 20.35
CA GLU A 44 -12.06 8.96 21.50
C GLU A 44 -11.36 10.27 21.11
N GLN A 45 -10.90 10.38 19.86
CA GLN A 45 -10.28 11.60 19.35
C GLN A 45 -11.29 12.74 19.23
N GLN A 46 -10.95 13.88 19.85
CA GLN A 46 -11.66 15.14 19.64
C GLN A 46 -11.52 15.58 18.18
N THR A 47 -12.48 16.35 17.68
CA THR A 47 -12.42 16.92 16.32
C THR A 47 -11.05 17.56 16.08
N PRO A 48 -10.28 17.10 15.08
CA PRO A 48 -8.93 17.60 14.87
C PRO A 48 -8.91 19.11 14.61
N ALA A 49 -7.98 19.81 15.28
CA ALA A 49 -7.80 21.25 15.14
C ALA A 49 -6.74 21.65 14.10
N THR A 50 -5.96 20.69 13.59
CA THR A 50 -4.84 20.94 12.69
C THR A 50 -4.93 20.09 11.42
N THR A 51 -4.36 20.58 10.32
CA THR A 51 -4.26 19.85 9.06
C THR A 51 -3.59 18.48 9.25
N GLN A 52 -2.52 18.42 10.06
CA GLN A 52 -1.78 17.18 10.30
C GLN A 52 -2.64 16.14 11.04
N ALA A 53 -3.36 16.55 12.09
CA ALA A 53 -4.24 15.65 12.82
C ALA A 53 -5.41 15.16 11.94
N TRP A 54 -5.90 15.99 11.00
CA TRP A 54 -6.88 15.54 9.99
C TRP A 54 -6.31 14.50 9.02
N LEU A 55 -5.04 14.61 8.62
CA LEU A 55 -4.38 13.59 7.81
C LEU A 55 -4.29 12.28 8.57
N GLU A 56 -3.76 12.30 9.79
CA GLU A 56 -3.59 11.13 10.64
C GLU A 56 -4.93 10.42 10.87
N LEU A 57 -5.98 11.17 11.21
CA LEU A 57 -7.34 10.64 11.36
C LEU A 57 -7.84 9.99 10.06
N ALA A 58 -7.65 10.65 8.91
CA ALA A 58 -8.12 10.14 7.62
C ALA A 58 -7.46 8.80 7.25
N LEU A 59 -6.16 8.68 7.52
CA LEU A 59 -5.43 7.45 7.28
C LEU A 59 -5.92 6.34 8.20
N VAL A 60 -5.95 6.58 9.52
CA VAL A 60 -6.36 5.56 10.51
C VAL A 60 -7.82 5.12 10.29
N ALA A 61 -8.73 6.05 10.02
CA ALA A 61 -10.14 5.73 9.75
C ALA A 61 -10.31 4.76 8.58
N GLY A 62 -9.50 4.91 7.52
CA GLY A 62 -9.47 3.99 6.37
C GLY A 62 -9.05 2.56 6.71
N HIS A 63 -8.46 2.32 7.88
CA HIS A 63 -8.08 1.00 8.38
C HIS A 63 -8.97 0.48 9.52
N CYS A 64 -9.87 1.30 10.06
CA CYS A 64 -10.60 0.99 11.30
C CYS A 64 -12.13 0.92 11.18
N TYR A 65 -12.72 1.26 10.04
CA TYR A 65 -14.18 1.25 9.88
C TYR A 65 -14.68 0.12 8.98
N ASP A 66 -15.65 -0.65 9.45
CA ASP A 66 -16.55 -1.41 8.59
C ASP A 66 -17.55 -0.46 7.93
N PHE A 67 -17.75 -0.55 6.62
CA PHE A 67 -18.79 0.22 5.93
C PHE A 67 -19.21 -0.39 4.60
N GLN A 68 -20.37 0.04 4.13
CA GLN A 68 -20.78 -0.11 2.74
C GLN A 68 -21.00 1.27 2.12
N ALA A 69 -20.70 1.44 0.85
CA ALA A 69 -20.92 2.71 0.18
C ALA A 69 -21.37 2.55 -1.27
N ARG A 70 -22.08 3.56 -1.76
CA ARG A 70 -22.24 3.83 -3.18
C ARG A 70 -21.32 4.98 -3.55
N ALA A 71 -20.66 4.88 -4.69
CA ALA A 71 -19.73 5.90 -5.16
C ALA A 71 -19.82 6.06 -6.68
N VAL A 72 -19.24 7.14 -7.16
CA VAL A 72 -18.98 7.39 -8.58
C VAL A 72 -17.48 7.64 -8.77
N ALA A 73 -16.93 7.12 -9.86
CA ALA A 73 -15.62 7.48 -10.37
C ALA A 73 -15.83 8.18 -11.73
N ILE A 74 -15.23 9.37 -11.89
CA ILE A 74 -15.37 10.22 -13.07
C ILE A 74 -13.97 10.51 -13.59
N ASP A 75 -13.69 10.09 -14.81
CA ASP A 75 -12.40 10.34 -15.47
C ASP A 75 -12.59 10.48 -16.99
N ALA A 76 -11.49 10.48 -17.73
CA ALA A 76 -11.51 10.56 -19.19
C ALA A 76 -12.23 9.38 -19.88
N LEU A 77 -12.42 8.24 -19.21
CA LEU A 77 -13.17 7.09 -19.72
C LEU A 77 -14.68 7.23 -19.50
N GLY A 78 -15.11 8.15 -18.62
CA GLY A 78 -16.51 8.46 -18.37
C GLY A 78 -16.87 8.37 -16.89
N VAL A 79 -18.15 8.12 -16.63
CA VAL A 79 -18.70 7.94 -15.27
C VAL A 79 -18.90 6.45 -15.02
N ARG A 80 -18.37 5.95 -13.90
CA ARG A 80 -18.60 4.59 -13.39
C ARG A 80 -19.30 4.65 -12.05
N THR A 81 -20.30 3.82 -11.85
CA THR A 81 -21.03 3.68 -10.59
C THR A 81 -20.55 2.46 -9.82
N LEU A 82 -20.25 2.65 -8.53
CA LEU A 82 -19.55 1.64 -7.72
C LEU A 82 -20.36 1.28 -6.46
N ALA A 83 -20.31 0.00 -6.10
CA ALA A 83 -20.64 -0.48 -4.76
C ALA A 83 -19.36 -0.88 -4.04
N LEU A 84 -19.16 -0.34 -2.84
CA LEU A 84 -17.99 -0.57 -2.02
C LEU A 84 -18.42 -1.32 -0.77
N SER A 85 -17.64 -2.33 -0.37
CA SER A 85 -17.72 -2.95 0.94
C SER A 85 -16.33 -2.97 1.55
N HIS A 86 -16.21 -2.47 2.77
CA HIS A 86 -15.01 -2.55 3.59
C HIS A 86 -15.35 -3.28 4.88
N ARG A 87 -14.65 -4.38 5.16
CA ARG A 87 -14.88 -5.22 6.34
C ARG A 87 -13.57 -5.64 6.97
N ILE A 88 -13.49 -5.62 8.30
CA ILE A 88 -12.33 -6.07 9.07
C ILE A 88 -12.74 -7.26 9.93
N ARG A 89 -12.10 -8.42 9.75
CA ARG A 89 -12.36 -9.62 10.55
C ARG A 89 -11.03 -10.25 10.92
N ASP A 90 -10.82 -10.52 12.20
CA ASP A 90 -9.61 -11.17 12.72
C ASP A 90 -8.30 -10.52 12.23
N GLY A 91 -8.26 -9.17 12.23
CA GLY A 91 -7.11 -8.40 11.74
C GLY A 91 -6.92 -8.40 10.22
N VAL A 92 -7.82 -9.00 9.44
CA VAL A 92 -7.81 -9.00 7.97
C VAL A 92 -8.85 -8.04 7.43
N ARG A 93 -8.40 -7.10 6.60
CA ARG A 93 -9.25 -6.18 5.84
C ARG A 93 -9.66 -6.84 4.53
N GLN A 94 -10.96 -6.88 4.26
CA GLN A 94 -11.56 -7.26 2.99
C GLN A 94 -12.20 -6.02 2.34
N GLN A 95 -11.78 -5.72 1.11
CA GLN A 95 -12.34 -4.66 0.28
C GLN A 95 -12.94 -5.26 -0.98
N VAL A 96 -14.20 -4.91 -1.27
CA VAL A 96 -14.88 -5.31 -2.50
C VAL A 96 -15.33 -4.07 -3.24
N VAL A 97 -14.96 -3.97 -4.52
CA VAL A 97 -15.42 -2.95 -5.45
C VAL A 97 -16.20 -3.63 -6.57
N GLN A 98 -17.47 -3.29 -6.71
CA GLN A 98 -18.35 -3.83 -7.74
C GLN A 98 -18.82 -2.70 -8.67
N HIS A 99 -18.75 -2.92 -9.98
CA HIS A 99 -19.35 -2.03 -10.96
C HIS A 99 -20.87 -2.23 -10.98
N LEU A 100 -21.62 -1.13 -10.96
CA LEU A 100 -23.09 -1.14 -10.97
C LEU A 100 -23.67 -0.83 -12.36
N ASP A 101 -22.82 -0.45 -13.28
CA ASP A 101 -23.10 -0.18 -14.68
C ASP A 101 -22.16 -0.99 -15.58
N GLY A 102 -22.68 -1.40 -16.75
CA GLY A 102 -21.93 -2.20 -17.71
C GLY A 102 -21.72 -3.65 -17.26
N PRO A 103 -20.61 -4.30 -17.68
CA PRO A 103 -20.30 -5.67 -17.31
C PRO A 103 -20.17 -5.85 -15.80
N SER A 104 -20.68 -6.97 -15.28
CA SER A 104 -20.60 -7.31 -13.85
C SER A 104 -19.16 -7.66 -13.46
N VAL A 105 -18.39 -6.64 -13.08
CA VAL A 105 -17.04 -6.76 -12.56
C VAL A 105 -17.09 -6.60 -11.04
N SER A 106 -16.49 -7.54 -10.32
CA SER A 106 -16.31 -7.50 -8.87
C SER A 106 -14.86 -7.81 -8.55
N ILE A 107 -14.18 -6.87 -7.91
CA ILE A 107 -12.78 -6.98 -7.52
C ILE A 107 -12.74 -7.07 -6.00
N GLU A 108 -12.12 -8.13 -5.48
CA GLU A 108 -11.91 -8.34 -4.06
C GLU A 108 -10.42 -8.25 -3.73
N ARG A 109 -10.07 -7.48 -2.71
CA ARG A 109 -8.74 -7.43 -2.12
C ARG A 109 -8.82 -7.83 -0.65
N ARG A 110 -7.84 -8.63 -0.21
CA ARG A 110 -7.60 -8.94 1.20
C ARG A 110 -6.20 -8.51 1.58
N SER A 111 -6.06 -7.84 2.71
CA SER A 111 -4.77 -7.42 3.27
C SER A 111 -4.83 -7.45 4.78
N ILE A 112 -3.67 -7.33 5.44
CA ILE A 112 -3.62 -7.08 6.88
C ILE A 112 -4.26 -5.71 7.13
N ALA A 113 -5.16 -5.64 8.12
CA ALA A 113 -5.76 -4.38 8.57
C ALA A 113 -4.70 -3.56 9.33
N GLY A 114 -4.71 -2.24 9.14
CA GLY A 114 -3.67 -1.38 9.69
C GLY A 114 -2.27 -1.58 9.08
N TYR A 115 -2.15 -2.35 7.99
CA TYR A 115 -0.93 -2.31 7.16
C TYR A 115 -0.78 -0.93 6.53
N MET A 116 -0.01 -0.07 7.19
CA MET A 116 0.30 1.28 6.74
C MET A 116 1.59 1.24 5.95
N ALA A 117 1.60 1.93 4.81
CA ALA A 117 2.79 2.06 3.98
C ALA A 117 3.97 2.60 4.82
N ARG A 118 5.17 2.10 4.59
CA ARG A 118 6.33 2.42 5.43
C ARG A 118 6.81 3.83 5.12
N PHE A 119 6.53 4.74 6.05
CA PHE A 119 7.08 6.10 6.10
C PHE A 119 7.76 6.39 7.44
N THR A 120 7.93 5.37 8.28
CA THR A 120 8.55 5.47 9.59
C THR A 120 10.03 5.85 9.45
N PRO A 121 10.46 6.98 10.03
CA PRO A 121 11.86 7.36 10.02
C PRO A 121 12.61 6.56 11.08
N GLU A 122 13.45 5.62 10.65
CA GLU A 122 14.33 4.77 11.48
C GLU A 122 13.64 4.01 12.65
N VAL A 123 14.28 2.98 13.17
CA VAL A 123 13.67 2.04 14.14
C VAL A 123 13.38 2.70 15.52
N ASN A 124 13.70 3.98 15.74
CA ASN A 124 13.65 4.63 17.06
C ASN A 124 13.08 6.07 17.09
N SER A 125 12.28 6.50 16.09
CA SER A 125 11.72 7.87 16.10
C SER A 125 10.66 8.12 17.18
N GLY A 126 10.05 7.07 17.73
CA GLY A 126 8.99 7.18 18.74
C GLY A 126 7.65 7.75 18.21
N LEU A 127 7.54 7.96 16.90
CA LEU A 127 6.32 8.41 16.23
C LEU A 127 5.42 7.22 15.89
N LYS A 128 4.10 7.43 15.96
CA LYS A 128 3.13 6.49 15.38
C LYS A 128 3.26 6.47 13.86
N ALA A 129 2.89 5.36 13.21
CA ALA A 129 2.98 5.25 11.75
C ALA A 129 2.15 6.33 11.02
N SER A 130 0.99 6.71 11.58
CA SER A 130 0.16 7.79 11.07
C SER A 130 0.85 9.16 11.11
N GLU A 131 1.53 9.46 12.22
CA GLU A 131 2.26 10.72 12.42
C GLU A 131 3.44 10.81 11.46
N ALA A 132 4.20 9.72 11.35
CA ALA A 132 5.33 9.61 10.43
C ALA A 132 4.90 9.82 8.97
N TRP A 133 3.81 9.18 8.54
CA TRP A 133 3.25 9.40 7.20
C TRP A 133 2.80 10.85 7.00
N ALA A 134 2.09 11.44 7.96
CA ALA A 134 1.60 12.81 7.83
C ALA A 134 2.75 13.82 7.72
N GLN A 135 3.83 13.63 8.50
CA GLN A 135 5.05 14.44 8.41
C GLN A 135 5.78 14.24 7.06
N HIS A 136 5.85 13.00 6.57
CA HIS A 136 6.45 12.69 5.27
C HIS A 136 5.70 13.39 4.13
N VAL A 137 4.37 13.27 4.08
CA VAL A 137 3.55 13.94 3.07
C VAL A 137 3.70 15.47 3.15
N ALA A 138 3.69 16.05 4.36
CA ALA A 138 3.87 17.49 4.56
C ALA A 138 5.26 18.02 4.15
N SER A 139 6.25 17.13 3.93
CA SER A 139 7.57 17.50 3.41
C SER A 139 7.54 17.78 1.91
N TYR A 140 6.66 17.11 1.16
CA TYR A 140 6.59 17.17 -0.31
C TYR A 140 5.37 17.93 -0.85
N TYR A 141 4.37 18.18 0.00
CA TYR A 141 3.14 18.89 -0.36
C TYR A 141 2.87 20.04 0.60
N ASP A 142 2.41 21.17 0.07
CA ASP A 142 1.75 22.20 0.84
C ASP A 142 0.27 21.84 0.99
N ILE A 143 -0.19 21.77 2.24
CA ILE A 143 -1.50 21.21 2.59
C ILE A 143 -2.36 22.29 3.25
N SER A 144 -3.48 22.64 2.62
CA SER A 144 -4.45 23.60 3.16
C SER A 144 -5.72 22.91 3.62
N LEU A 145 -6.26 23.34 4.75
CA LEU A 145 -7.52 22.87 5.35
C LEU A 145 -8.66 23.89 5.12
N GLN A 146 -9.85 23.41 4.77
CA GLN A 146 -11.09 24.19 4.74
C GLN A 146 -12.21 23.41 5.44
N GLU A 147 -12.93 24.03 6.38
CA GLU A 147 -13.83 23.29 7.28
C GLU A 147 -15.29 23.18 6.81
N ASP A 148 -15.71 23.99 5.84
CA ASP A 148 -17.12 24.14 5.47
C ASP A 148 -17.47 23.36 4.19
N ALA A 149 -17.26 22.05 4.22
CA ALA A 149 -17.59 21.19 3.09
C ALA A 149 -18.69 20.17 3.43
N ARG A 150 -19.39 19.70 2.40
CA ARG A 150 -20.44 18.67 2.52
C ARG A 150 -20.39 17.70 1.35
N VAL A 151 -20.35 16.40 1.64
CA VAL A 151 -20.33 15.32 0.65
C VAL A 151 -21.25 14.19 1.11
N ALA A 152 -22.02 13.59 0.20
CA ALA A 152 -22.98 12.53 0.52
C ALA A 152 -23.97 12.88 1.65
N GLY A 153 -24.29 14.17 1.82
CA GLY A 153 -25.15 14.68 2.89
C GLY A 153 -24.46 14.83 4.26
N ARG A 154 -23.16 14.54 4.38
CA ARG A 154 -22.36 14.54 5.61
C ARG A 154 -21.40 15.73 5.64
N ASP A 155 -21.17 16.28 6.82
CA ASP A 155 -20.22 17.38 7.02
C ASP A 155 -18.79 16.85 6.89
N ALA A 156 -17.97 17.59 6.17
CA ALA A 156 -16.61 17.20 5.83
C ALA A 156 -15.66 18.39 5.95
N VAL A 157 -14.37 18.10 6.13
CA VAL A 157 -13.30 19.07 5.86
C VAL A 157 -12.68 18.78 4.50
N GLN A 158 -12.20 19.82 3.81
CA GLN A 158 -11.41 19.67 2.60
C GLN A 158 -9.92 19.87 2.91
N LEU A 159 -9.10 18.90 2.51
CA LEU A 159 -7.65 18.97 2.48
C LEU A 159 -7.22 19.12 1.02
N ARG A 160 -6.50 20.20 0.66
CA ARG A 160 -5.89 20.36 -0.67
C ARG A 160 -4.39 20.18 -0.57
N PHE A 161 -3.83 19.40 -1.47
CA PHE A 161 -2.41 19.04 -1.53
C PHE A 161 -1.81 19.63 -2.80
N SER A 162 -0.91 20.60 -2.62
CA SER A 162 -0.16 21.22 -3.71
C SER A 162 1.28 20.69 -3.68
N PRO A 163 1.73 19.92 -4.68
CA PRO A 163 3.11 19.46 -4.73
C PRO A 163 4.09 20.64 -4.69
N ARG A 164 5.18 20.50 -3.95
CA ARG A 164 6.26 21.51 -3.89
C ARG A 164 7.19 21.50 -5.11
N ASP A 165 6.99 20.55 -6.00
CA ASP A 165 7.70 20.44 -7.25
C ASP A 165 6.73 20.24 -8.42
N GLN A 166 7.31 19.98 -9.59
CA GLN A 166 6.58 19.70 -10.80
C GLN A 166 6.68 18.22 -11.16
N GLN A 167 6.63 17.29 -10.22
CA GLN A 167 6.80 15.86 -10.52
C GLN A 167 5.55 15.05 -10.19
N ARG A 168 4.52 15.68 -9.63
CA ARG A 168 3.34 15.01 -9.07
C ARG A 168 2.05 15.72 -9.48
N TYR A 169 0.91 15.06 -9.26
CA TYR A 169 -0.41 15.65 -9.45
C TYR A 169 -0.88 16.36 -8.17
N TYR A 170 -1.86 17.24 -8.33
CA TYR A 170 -2.55 17.91 -7.24
C TYR A 170 -3.68 17.01 -6.75
N HIS A 171 -3.89 16.99 -5.43
CA HIS A 171 -4.97 16.21 -4.81
C HIS A 171 -5.87 17.12 -3.98
N ALA A 172 -7.15 16.79 -3.91
CA ALA A 172 -8.07 17.35 -2.92
C ALA A 172 -8.91 16.23 -2.31
N TRP A 173 -8.94 16.16 -0.99
CA TRP A 173 -9.65 15.16 -0.20
C TRP A 173 -10.75 15.82 0.60
N TRP A 174 -11.91 15.17 0.68
CA TRP A 174 -12.97 15.53 1.61
C TRP A 174 -13.09 14.43 2.64
N VAL A 175 -12.79 14.77 3.90
CA VAL A 175 -12.73 13.86 5.02
C VAL A 175 -13.96 14.07 5.89
N ASP A 176 -14.71 13.00 6.15
CA ASP A 176 -15.91 13.02 6.99
C ASP A 176 -15.58 13.49 8.41
N LYS A 177 -16.33 14.47 8.94
CA LYS A 177 -16.06 15.00 10.29
C LYS A 177 -16.40 14.03 11.42
N GLU A 178 -17.35 13.12 11.20
CA GLU A 178 -17.81 12.17 12.21
C GLU A 178 -16.90 10.94 12.28
N THR A 179 -16.44 10.42 11.13
CA THR A 179 -15.70 9.15 11.09
C THR A 179 -14.26 9.26 10.62
N GLY A 180 -13.85 10.39 10.03
CA GLY A 180 -12.55 10.51 9.35
C GLY A 180 -12.47 9.81 7.99
N LEU A 181 -13.55 9.23 7.47
CA LEU A 181 -13.50 8.50 6.20
C LEU A 181 -13.38 9.45 5.02
N LEU A 182 -12.58 9.08 4.01
CA LEU A 182 -12.47 9.81 2.75
C LEU A 182 -13.77 9.68 1.94
N LEU A 183 -14.51 10.78 1.82
CA LEU A 183 -15.77 10.84 1.08
C LEU A 183 -15.60 11.23 -0.38
N LYS A 184 -14.58 12.03 -0.70
CA LYS A 184 -14.29 12.47 -2.05
C LYS A 184 -12.80 12.66 -2.24
N HIS A 185 -12.29 12.27 -3.40
CA HIS A 185 -10.96 12.58 -3.87
C HIS A 185 -11.05 13.14 -5.29
N VAL A 186 -10.38 14.26 -5.50
CA VAL A 186 -10.18 14.86 -6.81
C VAL A 186 -8.68 14.88 -7.08
N MET A 187 -8.29 14.39 -8.25
CA MET A 187 -6.93 14.48 -8.77
C MET A 187 -6.92 15.44 -9.96
N SER A 188 -5.93 16.32 -10.02
CA SER A 188 -5.79 17.32 -11.10
C SER A 188 -4.34 17.50 -11.52
N ASP A 189 -4.14 17.88 -12.79
CA ASP A 189 -2.82 18.19 -13.32
C ASP A 189 -2.32 19.59 -12.92
N ARG A 190 -1.14 19.97 -13.43
CA ARG A 190 -0.52 21.28 -13.15
C ARG A 190 -1.26 22.48 -13.74
N GLN A 191 -2.22 22.24 -14.63
CA GLN A 191 -3.12 23.26 -15.16
C GLN A 191 -4.46 23.27 -14.40
N GLU A 192 -4.53 22.61 -13.25
CA GLU A 192 -5.73 22.39 -12.43
C GLU A 192 -6.88 21.70 -13.20
N ARG A 193 -6.57 21.00 -14.29
CA ARG A 193 -7.57 20.20 -15.01
C ARG A 193 -7.81 18.93 -14.22
N VAL A 194 -9.07 18.66 -13.91
CA VAL A 194 -9.47 17.45 -13.20
C VAL A 194 -9.20 16.22 -14.08
N LEU A 195 -8.37 15.31 -13.57
CA LEU A 195 -8.04 14.02 -14.17
C LEU A 195 -8.99 12.93 -13.67
N GLU A 196 -9.30 12.98 -12.37
CA GLU A 196 -10.21 12.04 -11.72
C GLU A 196 -11.05 12.72 -10.64
N THR A 197 -12.29 12.29 -10.48
CA THR A 197 -13.07 12.46 -9.26
C THR A 197 -13.62 11.11 -8.81
N PHE A 198 -13.17 10.65 -7.65
CA PHE A 198 -13.85 9.64 -6.87
C PHE A 198 -14.75 10.32 -5.83
N GLN A 199 -16.01 9.91 -5.71
CA GLN A 199 -16.93 10.48 -4.74
C GLN A 199 -17.92 9.44 -4.21
N ILE A 200 -17.96 9.26 -2.89
CA ILE A 200 -19.04 8.57 -2.20
C ILE A 200 -20.33 9.40 -2.39
N THR A 201 -21.37 8.74 -2.87
CA THR A 201 -22.73 9.30 -3.00
C THR A 201 -23.60 8.90 -1.81
N GLN A 202 -23.30 7.77 -1.18
CA GLN A 202 -23.99 7.32 0.03
C GLN A 202 -23.07 6.43 0.87
N LEU A 203 -22.90 6.76 2.16
CA LEU A 203 -22.20 5.94 3.14
C LEU A 203 -23.22 5.24 4.04
N HIS A 204 -23.11 3.92 4.19
CA HIS A 204 -24.04 3.11 4.96
C HIS A 204 -23.35 2.42 6.13
N SER A 205 -23.92 2.61 7.31
CA SER A 205 -23.54 1.92 8.55
C SER A 205 -22.02 1.92 8.80
N PRO A 206 -21.33 3.08 8.76
CA PRO A 206 -19.94 3.12 9.21
C PRO A 206 -19.91 2.69 10.67
N LYS A 207 -19.16 1.64 10.96
CA LYS A 207 -19.01 1.08 12.30
C LYS A 207 -17.54 0.90 12.58
N LEU A 208 -17.08 1.46 13.69
CA LEU A 208 -15.73 1.26 14.14
C LEU A 208 -15.52 -0.23 14.48
N TYR A 209 -14.40 -0.78 14.05
CA TYR A 209 -14.01 -2.14 14.36
C TYR A 209 -13.61 -2.24 15.83
N ASP A 210 -14.25 -3.14 16.57
CA ASP A 210 -13.98 -3.40 17.98
C ASP A 210 -12.84 -4.42 18.11
N GLY A 211 -11.62 -3.96 17.81
CA GLY A 211 -10.42 -4.79 17.83
C GLY A 211 -9.16 -4.02 17.49
N GLY A 212 -8.03 -4.70 17.67
CA GLY A 212 -6.72 -4.21 17.28
C GLY A 212 -6.43 -4.48 15.80
N VAL A 213 -5.79 -3.53 15.14
CA VAL A 213 -5.20 -3.67 13.81
C VAL A 213 -3.68 -3.50 13.92
N ALA A 214 -2.93 -3.87 12.87
CA ALA A 214 -1.49 -3.60 12.89
C ALA A 214 -1.24 -2.07 12.88
N ASP A 215 -0.16 -1.62 13.49
CA ASP A 215 0.26 -0.21 13.52
C ASP A 215 1.47 0.02 12.60
N ASP A 216 2.45 -0.89 12.64
CA ASP A 216 3.53 -0.98 11.65
C ASP A 216 3.78 -2.46 11.33
N VAL A 217 3.69 -2.82 10.05
CA VAL A 217 4.14 -4.13 9.59
C VAL A 217 5.44 -3.90 8.86
N SER A 218 6.54 -4.09 9.59
CA SER A 218 7.85 -4.21 8.97
C SER A 218 7.90 -5.52 8.17
N ALA A 219 7.40 -5.50 6.94
CA ALA A 219 7.62 -6.62 6.03
C ALA A 219 9.04 -6.52 5.44
N GLU A 220 9.65 -7.67 5.21
CA GLU A 220 10.90 -7.76 4.47
C GLU A 220 10.70 -7.17 3.07
N GLN A 221 11.65 -6.34 2.65
CA GLN A 221 11.72 -5.93 1.25
C GLN A 221 12.23 -7.15 0.48
N ALA A 222 11.40 -7.68 -0.42
CA ALA A 222 11.82 -8.76 -1.29
C ALA A 222 13.05 -8.32 -2.06
N ASP A 223 14.15 -9.05 -2.00
CA ASP A 223 15.33 -8.73 -2.77
C ASP A 223 15.05 -8.94 -4.27
N HIS A 224 15.56 -8.04 -5.10
CA HIS A 224 15.38 -8.10 -6.55
C HIS A 224 16.72 -7.89 -7.21
N SER A 225 16.98 -8.67 -8.27
CA SER A 225 18.11 -8.49 -9.19
C SER A 225 17.95 -7.26 -10.09
N TRP A 226 17.31 -6.20 -9.58
CA TRP A 226 17.11 -4.94 -10.27
C TRP A 226 16.74 -3.84 -9.28
N HIS A 227 17.06 -2.60 -9.63
CA HIS A 227 16.66 -1.43 -8.86
C HIS A 227 16.43 -0.21 -9.76
N ALA A 228 15.58 0.71 -9.32
CA ALA A 228 15.46 2.03 -9.95
C ALA A 228 16.64 2.92 -9.50
N GLN A 229 17.37 3.52 -10.45
CA GLN A 229 18.43 4.50 -10.13
C GLN A 229 17.87 5.88 -9.82
N TRP A 230 16.65 6.18 -10.25
CA TRP A 230 16.02 7.47 -10.03
C TRP A 230 14.55 7.33 -9.71
N LEU A 231 14.12 8.11 -8.71
CA LEU A 231 12.74 8.33 -8.32
C LEU A 231 12.55 9.82 -8.00
N PRO A 232 11.34 10.37 -8.11
CA PRO A 232 11.01 11.65 -7.50
C PRO A 232 11.35 11.62 -6.01
N GLU A 233 11.78 12.75 -5.45
CA GLU A 233 12.10 12.81 -4.02
C GLU A 233 10.90 12.37 -3.16
N GLY A 234 11.14 11.74 -2.03
CA GLY A 234 10.07 11.24 -1.16
C GLY A 234 9.43 9.92 -1.57
N PHE A 235 9.65 9.42 -2.79
CA PHE A 235 9.23 8.06 -3.14
C PHE A 235 10.13 7.04 -2.45
N VAL A 236 9.53 6.24 -1.58
CA VAL A 236 10.20 5.17 -0.83
C VAL A 236 9.61 3.81 -1.19
N ALA A 237 10.47 2.79 -1.22
CA ALA A 237 10.06 1.42 -1.50
C ALA A 237 9.12 0.91 -0.41
N GLN A 238 7.94 0.47 -0.83
CA GLN A 238 6.92 -0.03 0.06
C GLN A 238 7.15 -1.50 0.37
N PRO A 239 6.87 -1.94 1.62
CA PRO A 239 6.94 -3.34 1.95
C PRO A 239 5.92 -4.13 1.11
N GLN A 240 6.15 -5.44 0.97
CA GLN A 240 5.17 -6.32 0.36
C GLN A 240 4.18 -6.81 1.43
N ASP A 241 2.91 -6.99 1.05
CA ASP A 241 1.92 -7.63 1.94
C ASP A 241 2.43 -9.05 2.31
N PRO A 242 2.57 -9.38 3.61
CA PRO A 242 3.04 -10.69 4.03
C PRO A 242 2.18 -11.82 3.45
N GLY A 243 2.82 -12.86 2.94
CA GLY A 243 2.15 -14.04 2.36
C GLY A 243 1.74 -13.90 0.89
N GLN A 244 1.99 -12.75 0.24
CA GLN A 244 1.92 -12.68 -1.23
C GLN A 244 3.18 -13.30 -1.86
N PRO A 245 3.08 -13.96 -3.03
CA PRO A 245 4.25 -14.47 -3.75
C PRO A 245 5.22 -13.34 -4.05
N VAL A 246 6.53 -13.59 -3.90
CA VAL A 246 7.55 -12.66 -4.41
C VAL A 246 7.29 -12.48 -5.89
N SER A 247 6.90 -11.27 -6.27
CA SER A 247 6.65 -10.91 -7.66
C SER A 247 7.81 -10.08 -8.15
N ASN A 248 8.03 -10.03 -9.46
CA ASN A 248 8.96 -9.09 -10.07
C ASN A 248 8.41 -7.65 -10.07
N GLN A 249 7.60 -7.32 -9.06
CA GLN A 249 6.97 -6.02 -8.86
C GLN A 249 7.57 -5.36 -7.62
N ARG A 250 7.93 -4.08 -7.73
CA ARG A 250 8.21 -3.24 -6.58
C ARG A 250 7.33 -2.00 -6.60
N VAL A 251 6.72 -1.70 -5.46
CA VAL A 251 5.89 -0.50 -5.28
C VAL A 251 6.71 0.57 -4.59
N TYR A 252 6.65 1.79 -5.11
CA TYR A 252 7.21 2.99 -4.50
C TYR A 252 6.07 3.98 -4.24
N SER A 253 6.12 4.68 -3.12
CA SER A 253 5.11 5.70 -2.80
C SER A 253 5.75 6.85 -2.02
N ASP A 254 5.20 8.05 -2.20
CA ASP A 254 5.52 9.24 -1.40
C ASP A 254 4.46 9.54 -0.32
N GLY A 255 3.53 8.62 -0.10
CA GLY A 255 2.43 8.76 0.86
C GLY A 255 1.10 9.20 0.24
N LEU A 256 1.10 9.80 -0.96
CA LEU A 256 -0.12 10.14 -1.69
C LEU A 256 -0.19 9.47 -3.06
N ALA A 257 0.89 9.53 -3.82
CA ALA A 257 1.04 8.89 -5.12
C ALA A 257 1.82 7.58 -4.97
N ALA A 258 1.60 6.66 -5.90
CA ALA A 258 2.31 5.40 -5.97
C ALA A 258 2.70 5.03 -7.40
N VAL A 259 3.82 4.34 -7.53
CA VAL A 259 4.32 3.75 -8.78
C VAL A 259 4.65 2.29 -8.53
N SER A 260 4.07 1.41 -9.34
CA SER A 260 4.46 -0.01 -9.42
C SER A 260 5.41 -0.21 -10.59
N LEU A 261 6.59 -0.76 -10.31
CA LEU A 261 7.56 -1.18 -11.31
C LEU A 261 7.50 -2.68 -11.48
N PHE A 262 7.36 -3.17 -12.72
CA PHE A 262 7.42 -4.57 -13.10
C PHE A 262 8.62 -4.80 -14.01
N VAL A 263 9.47 -5.78 -13.69
CA VAL A 263 10.70 -6.08 -14.45
C VAL A 263 10.73 -7.56 -14.78
N ASN A 264 10.37 -7.91 -16.02
CA ASN A 264 10.23 -9.32 -16.42
C ASN A 264 11.11 -9.65 -17.64
N PRO A 265 11.71 -10.85 -17.70
CA PRO A 265 12.31 -11.33 -18.94
C PRO A 265 11.23 -11.48 -20.02
N ILE A 266 11.60 -11.17 -21.26
CA ILE A 266 10.71 -11.34 -22.41
C ILE A 266 10.73 -12.81 -22.83
N GLU A 267 9.64 -13.52 -22.58
CA GLU A 267 9.49 -14.91 -23.00
C GLU A 267 8.63 -15.03 -24.28
N GLN A 268 7.36 -14.59 -24.27
CA GLN A 268 6.46 -14.85 -25.40
C GLN A 268 5.47 -13.71 -25.76
N SER A 269 5.50 -12.58 -25.05
CA SER A 269 4.69 -11.40 -25.41
C SER A 269 5.40 -10.11 -25.04
N VAL A 270 5.52 -9.19 -25.99
CA VAL A 270 6.17 -7.88 -25.82
C VAL A 270 5.11 -6.79 -25.91
N LEU A 271 4.98 -5.99 -24.87
CA LEU A 271 4.21 -4.76 -24.90
C LEU A 271 4.91 -3.73 -25.77
N LYS A 272 4.12 -2.91 -26.47
CA LYS A 272 4.66 -1.82 -27.27
C LYS A 272 5.36 -0.82 -26.35
N GLU A 273 6.60 -0.46 -26.67
CA GLU A 273 7.31 0.62 -25.97
C GLU A 273 6.56 1.95 -26.03
N GLY A 274 6.75 2.75 -24.98
CA GLY A 274 6.16 4.07 -24.86
C GLY A 274 5.14 4.17 -23.74
N VAL A 275 4.28 5.17 -23.84
CA VAL A 275 3.32 5.54 -22.80
C VAL A 275 1.91 5.14 -23.22
N HIS A 276 1.19 4.50 -22.31
CA HIS A 276 -0.16 4.00 -22.51
C HIS A 276 -1.06 4.51 -21.37
N PRO A 277 -2.09 5.31 -21.67
CA PRO A 277 -3.08 5.72 -20.67
C PRO A 277 -3.89 4.51 -20.18
N LEU A 278 -4.09 4.42 -18.87
CA LEU A 278 -4.87 3.38 -18.18
C LEU A 278 -5.92 4.04 -17.27
N GLY A 279 -6.83 4.80 -17.88
CA GLY A 279 -7.72 5.69 -17.15
C GLY A 279 -6.91 6.83 -16.53
N VAL A 280 -6.88 6.88 -15.20
CA VAL A 280 -6.22 7.93 -14.40
C VAL A 280 -4.75 7.62 -14.15
N SER A 281 -4.41 6.33 -14.20
CA SER A 281 -3.04 5.85 -14.20
C SER A 281 -2.45 5.89 -15.61
N THR A 282 -1.13 5.91 -15.68
CA THR A 282 -0.38 5.78 -16.93
C THR A 282 0.60 4.61 -16.81
N ALA A 283 0.79 3.86 -17.89
CA ALA A 283 1.84 2.85 -18.00
C ALA A 283 2.96 3.34 -18.93
N ALA A 284 4.19 3.35 -18.47
CA ALA A 284 5.39 3.55 -19.29
C ALA A 284 6.11 2.21 -19.47
N VAL A 285 6.31 1.81 -20.72
CA VAL A 285 6.95 0.55 -21.10
C VAL A 285 8.30 0.86 -21.77
N ALA A 286 9.35 0.21 -21.30
CA ALA A 286 10.67 0.20 -21.93
C ALA A 286 11.19 -1.23 -22.09
N LEU A 287 11.91 -1.49 -23.17
CA LEU A 287 12.59 -2.74 -23.41
C LEU A 287 14.09 -2.52 -23.30
N VAL A 288 14.76 -3.38 -22.54
CA VAL A 288 16.22 -3.31 -22.37
C VAL A 288 16.83 -4.68 -22.62
N SER A 289 18.09 -4.71 -23.03
CA SER A 289 18.86 -5.94 -23.16
C SER A 289 19.96 -5.93 -22.10
N GLU A 290 20.05 -7.01 -21.33
CA GLU A 290 21.13 -7.26 -20.37
C GLU A 290 21.76 -8.60 -20.73
N GLY A 291 22.99 -8.57 -21.25
CA GLY A 291 23.58 -9.72 -21.95
C GLY A 291 22.72 -10.19 -23.13
N ASP A 292 22.48 -11.50 -23.20
CA ASP A 292 21.62 -12.12 -24.23
C ASP A 292 20.12 -12.08 -23.87
N GLN A 293 19.78 -11.68 -22.65
CA GLN A 293 18.40 -11.64 -22.18
C GLN A 293 17.78 -10.27 -22.48
N ARG A 294 16.60 -10.27 -23.10
CA ARG A 294 15.77 -9.06 -23.20
C ARG A 294 14.77 -9.00 -22.06
N TRP A 295 14.54 -7.79 -21.57
CA TRP A 295 13.70 -7.49 -20.44
C TRP A 295 12.65 -6.46 -20.83
N GLN A 296 11.46 -6.61 -20.25
CA GLN A 296 10.38 -5.67 -20.35
C GLN A 296 10.18 -5.02 -18.97
N LEU A 297 10.36 -3.70 -18.97
CA LEU A 297 10.21 -2.84 -17.82
C LEU A 297 8.89 -2.09 -17.97
N ILE A 298 8.08 -2.09 -16.92
CA ILE A 298 6.78 -1.39 -16.90
C ILE A 298 6.70 -0.57 -15.63
N ALA A 299 6.52 0.74 -15.75
CA ALA A 299 6.12 1.61 -14.65
C ALA A 299 4.64 1.97 -14.78
N ILE A 300 3.83 1.67 -13.76
CA ILE A 300 2.40 2.03 -13.71
C ILE A 300 2.17 2.91 -12.49
N GLY A 301 1.54 4.07 -12.67
CA GLY A 301 1.19 4.92 -11.55
C GLY A 301 0.46 6.21 -11.94
N GLU A 302 0.16 7.00 -10.93
CA GLU A 302 -0.55 8.27 -11.02
C GLU A 302 0.45 9.44 -10.96
N LEU A 303 1.37 9.46 -11.93
CA LEU A 303 2.33 10.55 -12.12
C LEU A 303 2.25 11.08 -13.55
N PRO A 304 2.75 12.31 -13.82
CA PRO A 304 2.97 12.80 -15.17
C PRO A 304 3.74 11.76 -16.02
N SER A 305 3.35 11.59 -17.27
CA SER A 305 3.86 10.52 -18.13
C SER A 305 5.38 10.59 -18.32
N ASP A 306 5.93 11.80 -18.38
CA ASP A 306 7.38 12.06 -18.48
C ASP A 306 8.13 11.55 -17.23
N MET A 307 7.51 11.61 -16.06
CA MET A 307 8.09 11.05 -14.83
C MET A 307 8.13 9.52 -14.88
N LEU A 308 7.03 8.86 -15.27
CA LEU A 308 7.02 7.40 -15.39
C LEU A 308 8.02 6.88 -16.43
N GLN A 309 8.15 7.58 -17.56
CA GLN A 309 9.19 7.29 -18.56
C GLN A 309 10.59 7.41 -17.97
N ARG A 310 10.86 8.46 -17.21
CA ARG A 310 12.15 8.66 -16.55
C ARG A 310 12.44 7.56 -15.51
N ILE A 311 11.44 7.17 -14.71
CA ILE A 311 11.60 6.08 -13.73
C ILE A 311 11.94 4.78 -14.46
N VAL A 312 11.15 4.37 -15.45
CA VAL A 312 11.35 3.09 -16.13
C VAL A 312 12.71 3.02 -16.85
N GLN A 313 13.18 4.13 -17.43
CA GLN A 313 14.50 4.23 -18.07
C GLN A 313 15.68 4.24 -17.06
N SER A 314 15.41 4.56 -15.79
CA SER A 314 16.42 4.55 -14.74
C SER A 314 16.65 3.16 -14.14
N VAL A 315 15.80 2.18 -14.46
CA VAL A 315 15.94 0.83 -13.92
C VAL A 315 17.23 0.19 -14.44
N ARG A 316 17.95 -0.48 -13.54
CA ARG A 316 19.11 -1.32 -13.84
C ARG A 316 18.84 -2.72 -13.35
N ILE A 317 19.29 -3.68 -14.13
CA ILE A 317 19.26 -5.10 -13.80
C ILE A 317 20.65 -5.43 -13.23
N GLU A 318 20.65 -6.04 -12.06
CA GLU A 318 21.84 -6.49 -11.33
C GLU A 318 21.74 -8.02 -11.20
N PRO A 319 22.26 -8.78 -12.18
CA PRO A 319 22.17 -10.23 -12.21
C PRO A 319 22.99 -10.94 -11.11
#